data_AF-A0AAN4YZH6-F1
#
_entry.id   AF-A0AAN4YZH6-F1
#
_cell.length_a   1.000
_cell.length_b   1.000
_cell.length_c   1.000
_cell.angle_alpha   90.00
_cell.angle_beta   90.00
_cell.angle_gamma   90.00
#
_symmetry.space_group_name_H-M   'P 1'
#
loop_
_entity.id
_entity.type
_entity.pdbx_description
1 polymer ?
#
loop_
_entity_poly.entity_id
_entity_poly.type
_entity_poly.pdbx_seq_one_letter_code
_entity_poly.pdbx_strand_id
1 'polypeptide(L)'
;TIYCNSDATLKCDRSLITGVTDEEVHFDNSTKTLTCLPRGESLMAIEFNSSRFESLKCNETEGWTTTKKTYGDHILSEKHNVADASSQLNIKCVE
;
A
#
# COMPACT_ATOMS: atom_id res chain seq x y z
N THR A 1 8.36 -14.67 33.72
CA THR A 1 7.69 -14.98 32.44
C THR A 1 7.14 -13.69 31.89
N ILE A 2 7.72 -13.16 30.82
CA ILE A 2 7.24 -11.93 30.19
C ILE A 2 6.11 -12.34 29.24
N TYR A 3 4.88 -11.88 29.52
CA TYR A 3 3.76 -12.02 28.61
C TYR A 3 3.92 -10.97 27.51
N CYS A 4 4.25 -11.40 26.28
CA CYS A 4 3.99 -10.58 25.11
C CYS A 4 2.47 -10.57 24.93
N ASN A 5 1.83 -9.42 25.13
CA ASN A 5 0.43 -9.22 24.73
C ASN A 5 0.33 -9.38 23.21
N SER A 6 0.10 -10.60 22.76
CA SER A 6 -0.04 -10.97 21.36
C SER A 6 -1.46 -10.71 20.87
N ASP A 7 -1.92 -9.46 20.99
CA ASP A 7 -3.19 -9.04 20.39
C ASP A 7 -3.22 -7.55 20.02
N ALA A 8 -2.05 -6.96 19.79
CA ALA A 8 -2.02 -5.75 18.97
C ALA A 8 -2.19 -6.23 17.53
N THR A 9 -3.41 -6.13 16.99
CA THR A 9 -3.66 -6.33 15.57
C THR A 9 -2.69 -5.43 14.80
N LEU A 10 -1.69 -6.03 14.14
CA LEU A 10 -0.72 -5.28 13.34
C LEU A 10 -1.51 -4.60 12.23
N LYS A 11 -1.66 -3.27 12.32
CA LYS A 11 -2.32 -2.46 11.32
C LYS A 11 -1.29 -1.64 10.60
N CYS A 12 -1.44 -1.48 9.28
CA CYS A 12 -0.56 -0.62 8.50
C CYS A 12 0.92 -0.95 8.72
N ASP A 13 1.24 -2.24 8.77
CA ASP A 13 2.60 -2.73 9.03
C ASP A 13 3.23 -3.27 7.76
N ARG A 14 4.54 -3.04 7.59
CA ARG A 14 5.30 -3.52 6.42
C ARG A 14 5.25 -5.04 6.29
N SER A 15 5.16 -5.77 7.40
CA SER A 15 5.05 -7.23 7.41
C SER A 15 3.78 -7.77 6.75
N LEU A 16 2.74 -6.95 6.62
CA LEU A 16 1.51 -7.32 5.91
C LEU A 16 1.61 -7.16 4.40
N ILE A 17 2.65 -6.51 3.88
CA ILE A 17 2.83 -6.27 2.45
C ILE A 17 3.64 -7.42 1.86
N THR A 18 3.05 -8.15 0.92
CA THR A 18 3.66 -9.34 0.30
C THR A 18 3.56 -9.29 -1.22
N GLY A 19 4.21 -10.24 -1.90
CA GLY A 19 4.22 -10.32 -3.37
C GLY A 19 5.25 -9.42 -4.06
N VAL A 20 5.98 -8.64 -3.27
CA VAL A 20 7.05 -7.71 -3.68
C VAL A 20 8.24 -7.83 -2.75
N THR A 21 9.42 -7.49 -3.25
CA THR A 21 10.66 -7.39 -2.47
C THR A 21 10.87 -5.97 -1.93
N ASP A 22 11.76 -5.79 -0.94
CA ASP A 22 12.13 -4.46 -0.44
C ASP A 22 12.84 -3.58 -1.48
N GLU A 23 13.34 -4.18 -2.57
CA GLU A 23 13.95 -3.47 -3.70
C GLU A 23 12.91 -2.96 -4.71
N GLU A 24 11.67 -3.46 -4.65
CA GLU A 24 10.58 -3.10 -5.56
C GLU A 24 9.61 -2.08 -4.97
N VAL A 25 9.56 -1.95 -3.64
CA VAL A 25 8.63 -1.04 -2.96
C VAL A 25 9.30 -0.19 -1.91
N HIS A 26 8.75 1.00 -1.74
CA HIS A 26 9.03 1.87 -0.61
C HIS A 26 7.80 1.95 0.29
N PHE A 27 7.98 1.64 1.57
CA PHE A 27 6.98 1.87 2.60
C PHE A 27 7.47 2.92 3.59
N ASP A 28 6.86 4.10 3.54
CA ASP A 28 7.11 5.16 4.51
C ASP A 28 6.32 4.86 5.78
N ASN A 29 7.01 4.40 6.82
CA ASN A 29 6.39 4.06 8.10
C ASN A 29 5.83 5.27 8.85
N SER A 30 6.29 6.50 8.55
CA SER A 30 5.82 7.72 9.20
C SER A 30 4.47 8.18 8.65
N THR A 31 4.29 8.11 7.34
CA THR A 31 3.04 8.48 6.66
C THR A 31 2.14 7.29 6.36
N LYS A 32 2.64 6.07 6.60
CA LYS A 32 2.01 4.79 6.27
C LYS A 32 1.66 4.69 4.79
N THR A 33 2.56 5.19 3.94
CA THR A 33 2.37 5.25 2.49
C THR A 33 3.24 4.20 1.81
N LEU A 34 2.62 3.42 0.92
CA LEU A 34 3.24 2.43 0.07
C LEU A 34 3.29 2.93 -1.38
N THR A 35 4.46 2.83 -2.00
CA THR A 35 4.68 3.14 -3.42
C THR A 35 5.60 2.09 -4.04
N CYS A 36 5.41 1.80 -5.33
CA CYS A 36 6.40 1.04 -6.08
C CYS A 36 7.60 1.92 -6.45
N LEU A 37 8.80 1.37 -6.34
CA LEU A 37 10.02 2.03 -6.80
C LEU A 37 10.07 2.00 -8.33
N PRO A 38 10.61 3.06 -8.98
CA PRO A 38 10.75 3.09 -10.43
C PRO A 38 11.73 1.99 -10.91
N ARG A 39 11.48 1.45 -12.11
CA ARG A 39 12.38 0.48 -12.75
C ARG A 39 13.00 1.13 -13.98
N GLY A 40 14.23 1.63 -13.82
CA GLY A 40 14.87 2.47 -14.83
C GLY A 40 14.19 3.83 -14.92
N GLU A 41 13.76 4.23 -16.13
CA GLU A 41 13.03 5.48 -16.39
C GLU A 41 11.50 5.33 -16.28
N SER A 42 11.01 4.09 -16.10
CA SER A 42 9.57 3.81 -16.06
C SER A 42 9.00 4.01 -14.65
N LEU A 43 7.89 4.75 -14.59
CA LEU A 43 7.04 4.85 -13.40
C LEU A 43 6.31 3.52 -13.19
N MET A 44 6.22 3.08 -11.94
CA MET A 44 5.59 1.81 -11.58
C MET A 44 4.32 2.07 -10.76
N ALA A 45 3.29 1.28 -11.02
CA ALA A 45 2.05 1.25 -10.26
C ALA A 45 1.96 -0.01 -9.40
N ILE A 46 1.26 0.12 -8.27
CA ILE A 46 0.85 -0.99 -7.42
C ILE A 46 -0.37 -1.66 -8.08
N GLU A 47 -0.25 -2.93 -8.44
CA GLU A 47 -1.37 -3.76 -8.85
C GLU A 47 -1.88 -4.59 -7.67
N PHE A 48 -3.18 -4.45 -7.38
CA PHE A 48 -3.89 -5.22 -6.36
C PHE A 48 -5.31 -5.51 -6.81
N ASN A 49 -5.75 -6.77 -6.75
CA ASN A 49 -7.08 -7.20 -7.21
C ASN A 49 -7.47 -6.62 -8.58
N SER A 50 -6.55 -6.69 -9.55
CA SER A 50 -6.71 -6.18 -10.92
C SER A 50 -6.94 -4.66 -11.04
N SER A 51 -6.73 -3.91 -9.96
CA SER A 51 -6.74 -2.46 -9.95
C SER A 51 -5.31 -1.94 -9.84
N ARG A 52 -5.01 -0.82 -10.49
CA ARG A 52 -3.70 -0.16 -10.47
C ARG A 52 -3.77 1.14 -9.67
N PHE A 53 -2.77 1.34 -8.82
CA PHE A 53 -2.69 2.49 -7.92
C PHE A 53 -1.27 3.07 -7.96
N GLU A 54 -1.14 4.39 -7.99
CA GLU A 54 0.18 5.04 -7.88
C GLU A 54 0.76 4.86 -6.47
N SER A 55 -0.08 5.04 -5.46
CA SER A 55 0.27 4.87 -4.06
C SER A 55 -0.94 4.34 -3.28
N LEU A 56 -0.65 3.65 -2.19
CA LEU A 56 -1.64 3.26 -1.19
C LEU A 56 -1.25 3.87 0.15
N LYS A 57 -2.18 4.55 0.81
CA LYS A 57 -2.00 5.09 2.14
C LYS A 57 -2.82 4.29 3.12
N CYS A 58 -2.21 3.80 4.18
CA CYS A 58 -2.94 3.08 5.21
C CYS A 58 -3.50 4.04 6.25
N ASN A 59 -4.81 3.97 6.47
CA ASN A 59 -5.52 4.55 7.59
C ASN A 59 -5.92 3.40 8.54
N GLU A 60 -5.50 3.44 9.80
CA GLU A 60 -5.78 2.34 10.75
C GLU A 60 -7.28 2.11 11.02
N THR A 61 -8.13 3.07 10.65
CA THR A 61 -9.59 3.01 10.78
C THR A 61 -10.27 2.60 9.47
N GLU A 62 -9.82 3.16 8.34
CA GLU A 62 -10.45 2.96 7.01
C GLU A 62 -9.69 1.97 6.10
N GLY A 63 -8.65 1.33 6.63
CA GLY A 63 -7.78 0.46 5.86
C GLY A 63 -6.90 1.20 4.85
N TRP A 64 -6.45 0.46 3.84
CA TRP A 64 -5.67 0.98 2.73
C TRP A 64 -6.57 1.81 1.81
N THR A 65 -6.18 3.04 1.55
CA THR A 65 -6.90 3.98 0.69
C THR A 65 -5.97 4.49 -0.41
N THR A 66 -6.55 5.01 -1.50
CA THR A 66 -5.78 5.66 -2.56
C THR A 66 -5.80 7.17 -2.30
N THR A 67 -4.66 7.83 -2.49
CA THR A 67 -4.68 9.30 -2.56
C THR A 67 -5.09 9.72 -3.96
N LYS A 68 -6.10 10.58 -4.09
CA LYS A 68 -6.42 11.25 -5.36
C LYS A 68 -5.16 11.91 -5.91
N LYS A 69 -4.77 11.53 -7.13
CA LYS A 69 -3.90 12.35 -7.96
C LYS A 69 -4.57 12.57 -9.31
N THR A 70 -4.74 13.85 -9.62
CA THR A 70 -5.18 14.33 -10.93
C THR A 70 -3.97 14.33 -11.85
N TYR A 71 -4.01 13.54 -12.92
CA TYR A 71 -3.00 13.60 -13.99
C TYR A 71 -3.69 14.16 -15.24
N GLY A 72 -3.58 15.47 -15.44
CA GLY A 72 -4.38 16.18 -16.46
C GLY A 72 -5.88 16.13 -16.16
N ASP A 73 -6.70 15.82 -17.18
CA ASP A 73 -8.17 15.67 -17.09
C ASP A 73 -8.63 14.29 -16.57
N HIS A 74 -7.71 13.35 -16.33
CA HIS A 74 -8.05 12.03 -15.81
C HIS A 74 -8.06 12.02 -14.28
N ILE A 75 -9.25 11.90 -13.70
CA ILE A 75 -9.45 11.62 -12.28
C ILE A 75 -9.31 10.12 -12.07
N LEU A 76 -8.22 9.68 -11.45
CA LEU A 76 -8.16 8.35 -10.85
C LEU A 76 -9.12 8.35 -9.66
N SER A 77 -10.19 7.56 -9.77
CA SER A 77 -11.25 7.46 -8.75
C SER A 77 -10.64 7.16 -7.38
N GLU A 78 -10.98 7.98 -6.38
CA GLU A 78 -10.62 7.73 -4.99
C GLU A 78 -11.29 6.44 -4.54
N LYS A 79 -10.49 5.46 -4.10
CA LYS A 79 -11.03 4.24 -3.50
C LYS A 79 -10.69 4.25 -2.02
N HIS A 80 -11.72 4.46 -1.22
CA HIS A 80 -11.69 4.23 0.21
C HIS A 80 -11.86 2.72 0.45
N ASN A 81 -11.07 2.14 1.36
CA ASN A 81 -11.08 0.71 1.70
C ASN A 81 -10.69 -0.22 0.52
N VAL A 82 -9.49 -0.03 -0.03
CA VAL A 82 -8.85 -0.98 -0.97
C VAL A 82 -8.67 -2.36 -0.30
N ALA A 83 -8.24 -2.38 0.96
CA ALA A 83 -8.11 -3.56 1.83
C ALA A 83 -8.13 -3.13 3.30
N ASP A 84 -8.47 -4.01 4.25
CA ASP A 84 -8.43 -3.68 5.67
C ASP A 84 -7.00 -3.37 6.15
N ALA A 85 -6.87 -2.53 7.18
CA ALA A 85 -5.57 -2.10 7.72
C ALA A 85 -4.72 -3.28 8.24
N SER A 86 -5.38 -4.36 8.68
CA SER A 86 -4.76 -5.56 9.24
C SER A 86 -4.72 -6.75 8.28
N SER A 87 -5.30 -6.59 7.08
CA SER A 87 -5.31 -7.64 6.08
C SER A 87 -3.99 -7.66 5.32
N GLN A 88 -3.56 -8.86 4.93
CA GLN A 88 -2.38 -9.04 4.10
C GLN A 88 -2.62 -8.39 2.72
N LEU A 89 -1.68 -7.54 2.30
CA LEU A 89 -1.72 -6.81 1.05
C LEU A 89 -0.76 -7.46 0.05
N ASN A 90 -1.27 -8.42 -0.72
CA ASN A 90 -0.50 -9.12 -1.74
C ASN A 90 -0.50 -8.34 -3.07
N ILE A 91 0.55 -7.57 -3.31
CA ILE A 91 0.65 -6.64 -4.44
C ILE A 91 1.69 -7.08 -5.47
N LYS A 92 1.68 -6.41 -6.62
CA LYS A 92 2.78 -6.43 -7.61
C LYS A 92 3.12 -5.00 -8.03
N CYS A 93 4.37 -4.79 -8.42
CA CYS A 93 4.78 -3.55 -9.08
C CYS A 93 4.81 -3.77 -10.60
N VAL A 94 4.00 -3.01 -11.32
CA VAL A 94 3.82 -3.13 -12.78
C VAL A 94 3.98 -1.77 -13.45
N GLU A 95 4.45 -1.77 -14.70
CA GLU A 95 4.48 -0.60 -15.57
C GLU A 95 3.08 -0.27 -16.12
#